data_AF-A0A2G9XD23-F1
#
_entry.id   AF-A0A2G9XD23-F1
#
_cell.length_a   1.000
_cell.length_b   1.000
_cell.length_c   1.000
_cell.angle_alpha   90.00
_cell.angle_beta   90.00
_cell.angle_gamma   90.00
#
_symmetry.space_group_name_H-M   'P 1'
#
loop_
_entity.id
_entity.type
_entity.pdbx_description
1 polymer ?
#
loop_
_entity_poly.entity_id
_entity_poly.type
_entity_poly.pdbx_seq_one_letter_code
_entity_poly.pdbx_strand_id
1 'polypeptide(L)'
;MNRENIKILEYTALLAIFALCAYFFFSFRFSSYKQFLVIVFSAFSYVIWGTIHHLIRVRLYWHIIYEYILIAVLVVLLFAFSLNIL
;
A
#
# COMPACT_ATOMS: atom_id res chain seq x y z
N MET A 1 5.73 -6.32 -24.87
CA MET A 1 5.24 -7.13 -23.73
C MET A 1 3.72 -7.23 -23.85
N ASN A 2 3.13 -8.43 -23.75
CA ASN A 2 1.68 -8.60 -23.83
C ASN A 2 0.98 -7.92 -22.63
N ARG A 3 -0.26 -7.43 -22.79
CA ARG A 3 -1.04 -6.79 -21.71
C ARG A 3 -1.15 -7.68 -20.48
N GLU A 4 -1.35 -8.99 -20.67
CA GLU A 4 -1.39 -9.95 -19.56
C GLU A 4 -0.09 -9.98 -18.74
N ASN A 5 1.07 -9.92 -19.41
CA ASN A 5 2.36 -9.90 -18.72
C ASN A 5 2.55 -8.61 -17.90
N ILE A 6 2.03 -7.48 -18.38
CA ILE A 6 2.05 -6.20 -17.63
C ILE A 6 1.21 -6.35 -16.35
N LYS A 7 0.00 -6.92 -16.44
CA LYS A 7 -0.85 -7.15 -15.26
C LYS A 7 -0.15 -8.02 -14.24
N ILE A 8 0.40 -9.15 -14.69
CA ILE A 8 1.13 -10.08 -13.82
C ILE A 8 2.26 -9.33 -13.11
N LEU A 9 3.07 -8.57 -13.86
CA LEU A 9 4.17 -7.80 -13.28
C LEU A 9 3.69 -6.77 -12.24
N GLU A 10 2.63 -6.02 -12.53
CA GLU A 10 2.06 -5.04 -11.59
C GLU A 10 1.61 -5.70 -10.28
N TYR A 11 0.86 -6.80 -10.35
CA TYR A 11 0.41 -7.50 -9.14
C TYR A 11 1.54 -8.22 -8.42
N THR A 12 2.53 -8.76 -9.13
CA THR A 12 3.74 -9.33 -8.51
C THR A 12 4.54 -8.25 -7.79
N ALA A 13 4.67 -7.05 -8.35
CA ALA A 13 5.31 -5.93 -7.69
C ALA A 13 4.57 -5.52 -6.41
N LEU A 14 3.23 -5.42 -6.45
CA LEU A 14 2.43 -5.15 -5.26
C LEU A 14 2.60 -6.22 -4.19
N LEU A 15 2.55 -7.49 -4.59
CA LEU A 15 2.74 -8.61 -3.67
C LEU A 15 4.12 -8.59 -3.02
N ALA A 16 5.17 -8.28 -3.78
CA ALA A 16 6.53 -8.15 -3.25
C ALA A 16 6.65 -6.99 -2.24
N ILE A 17 6.05 -5.83 -2.55
CA ILE A 17 6.00 -4.68 -1.63
C ILE A 17 5.30 -5.07 -0.33
N PHE A 18 4.13 -5.72 -0.40
CA PHE A 18 3.39 -6.13 0.79
C PHE A 18 4.06 -7.26 1.57
N ALA A 19 4.68 -8.22 0.90
CA ALA A 19 5.47 -9.25 1.58
C ALA A 19 6.65 -8.64 2.34
N LEU A 20 7.33 -7.65 1.75
CA LEU A 20 8.43 -6.93 2.41
C LEU A 20 7.93 -6.10 3.60
N CYS A 21 6.82 -5.37 3.43
CA CYS A 21 6.22 -4.61 4.52
C CYS A 21 5.75 -5.54 5.66
N ALA A 22 5.13 -6.67 5.34
CA ALA A 22 4.73 -7.67 6.32
C ALA A 22 5.95 -8.21 7.08
N TYR A 23 7.02 -8.57 6.36
CA TYR A 23 8.27 -9.01 6.98
C TYR A 23 8.79 -7.98 8.01
N PHE A 24 8.93 -6.71 7.61
CA PHE A 24 9.38 -5.66 8.54
C PHE A 24 8.41 -5.40 9.68
N PHE A 25 7.11 -5.45 9.43
CA PHE A 25 6.09 -5.30 10.48
C PHE A 25 6.22 -6.38 11.55
N PHE A 26 6.46 -7.63 11.16
CA PHE A 26 6.72 -8.74 12.09
C PHE A 26 8.09 -8.63 12.78
N SER A 27 9.13 -8.22 12.06
CA SER A 27 10.46 -8.00 12.65
C SER A 27 10.44 -6.89 13.72
N PHE A 28 9.61 -5.87 13.54
CA PHE A 28 9.47 -4.76 14.49
C PHE A 28 8.39 -4.95 15.55
N ARG A 29 7.91 -6.18 15.79
CA ARG A 29 6.84 -6.51 16.76
C ARG A 29 6.98 -5.97 18.18
N PHE A 30 8.18 -5.56 18.58
CA PHE A 30 8.45 -4.98 19.90
C PHE A 30 8.53 -3.44 19.90
N SER A 31 8.26 -2.80 18.76
CA SER A 31 8.31 -1.35 18.60
C SER A 31 7.11 -0.87 17.78
N SER A 32 6.04 -0.50 18.48
CA SER A 32 4.80 0.04 17.89
C SER A 32 5.08 1.20 16.94
N TYR A 33 6.02 2.08 17.30
CA TYR A 33 6.42 3.20 16.44
C TYR A 33 7.01 2.73 15.09
N LYS A 34 7.93 1.75 15.10
CA LYS A 34 8.51 1.21 13.85
C LYS A 34 7.47 0.44 13.03
N GLN A 35 6.58 -0.31 13.68
CA GLN A 35 5.45 -0.95 12.99
C GLN A 35 4.54 0.08 12.32
N PHE A 36 4.24 1.18 13.01
CA PHE A 36 3.45 2.26 12.47
C PHE A 36 4.11 2.91 11.24
N LEU A 37 5.43 3.17 11.28
CA LEU A 37 6.16 3.66 10.11
C LEU A 37 6.07 2.71 8.91
N VAL A 38 6.14 1.39 9.14
CA VAL A 38 5.97 0.39 8.08
C VAL A 38 4.56 0.44 7.48
N ILE A 39 3.52 0.64 8.30
CA ILE A 39 2.13 0.78 7.82
C ILE A 39 1.98 2.04 6.98
N VAL A 40 2.50 3.18 7.44
CA VAL A 40 2.45 4.45 6.69
C VAL A 40 3.17 4.29 5.34
N PHE A 41 4.33 3.65 5.32
CA PHE A 41 5.06 3.36 4.08
C PHE A 41 4.29 2.41 3.16
N SER A 42 3.68 1.36 3.71
CA SER A 42 2.85 0.40 2.97
C SER A 42 1.63 1.08 2.34
N ALA A 43 0.94 1.93 3.11
CA ALA A 43 -0.22 2.70 2.66
C ALA A 43 0.16 3.68 1.52
N PHE A 44 1.28 4.38 1.66
CA PHE A 44 1.79 5.27 0.60
C PHE A 44 2.17 4.48 -0.66
N SER A 45 2.84 3.34 -0.50
CA SER A 45 3.21 2.47 -1.62
C SER A 45 1.98 1.92 -2.35
N TYR A 46 0.91 1.59 -1.61
CA TYR A 46 -0.37 1.15 -2.18
C TYR A 46 -1.03 2.22 -3.03
N VAL A 47 -1.06 3.47 -2.56
CA VAL A 47 -1.61 4.61 -3.33
C VAL A 47 -0.79 4.86 -4.60
N ILE A 48 0.54 4.84 -4.51
CA ILE A 48 1.43 4.98 -5.68
C ILE A 48 1.16 3.86 -6.67
N TRP A 49 1.15 2.61 -6.21
CA TRP A 49 0.91 1.46 -7.06
C TRP A 49 -0.46 1.56 -7.76
N GLY A 50 -1.52 1.88 -7.02
CA GLY A 50 -2.87 2.06 -7.57
C GLY A 50 -2.91 3.15 -8.64
N THR A 51 -2.26 4.28 -8.37
CA THR A 51 -2.16 5.39 -9.33
C THR A 51 -1.44 4.96 -10.60
N ILE A 52 -0.28 4.29 -10.49
CA ILE A 52 0.49 3.80 -11.64
C ILE A 52 -0.30 2.75 -12.43
N HIS A 53 -0.91 1.78 -11.75
CA HIS A 53 -1.73 0.73 -12.34
C HIS A 53 -2.87 1.30 -13.20
N HIS A 54 -3.54 2.36 -12.71
CA HIS A 54 -4.62 3.02 -13.43
C HIS A 54 -4.14 3.97 -14.53
N LEU A 55 -2.98 4.62 -14.35
CA LEU A 55 -2.32 5.43 -15.37
C LEU A 55 -1.95 4.62 -16.61
N ILE A 56 -1.32 3.45 -16.42
CA ILE A 56 -0.88 2.56 -17.52
C ILE A 56 -2.07 2.09 -18.37
N ARG A 57 -3.26 1.99 -17.77
CA ARG A 57 -4.48 1.58 -18.46
C ARG A 57 -5.27 2.73 -19.09
N VAL A 58 -4.77 3.96 -19.01
CA VAL A 58 -5.45 5.18 -19.48
C VAL A 58 -6.86 5.28 -18.88
N ARG A 59 -7.01 4.84 -17.64
CA ARG A 59 -8.26 4.88 -16.85
C ARG A 59 -7.98 5.48 -15.48
N LEU A 60 -7.22 6.57 -15.45
CA LEU A 60 -7.01 7.33 -14.23
C LEU A 60 -8.08 8.42 -14.15
N TYR A 61 -9.04 8.20 -13.26
CA TYR A 61 -10.01 9.22 -12.87
C TYR A 61 -9.70 9.67 -11.45
N TRP A 62 -9.91 10.95 -11.15
CA TRP A 62 -9.66 11.49 -9.81
C TRP A 62 -10.40 10.74 -8.70
N HIS A 63 -11.64 10.28 -8.95
CA HIS A 63 -12.41 9.48 -7.98
C HIS A 63 -11.68 8.20 -7.56
N ILE A 64 -10.99 7.53 -8.49
CA ILE A 64 -10.23 6.31 -8.20
C ILE A 64 -9.09 6.64 -7.23
N ILE A 65 -8.33 7.72 -7.50
CA ILE A 65 -7.23 8.12 -6.61
C ILE A 65 -7.76 8.44 -5.19
N TYR A 66 -8.91 9.10 -5.10
CA TYR A 66 -9.56 9.36 -3.81
C TYR A 66 -9.95 8.07 -3.10
N GLU A 67 -10.44 7.04 -3.79
CA GLU A 67 -10.72 5.73 -3.18
C GLU A 67 -9.44 5.10 -2.60
N TYR A 68 -8.33 5.11 -3.33
CA TYR A 68 -7.04 4.60 -2.83
C TYR A 68 -6.56 5.37 -1.60
N ILE A 69 -6.66 6.71 -1.62
CA ILE A 69 -6.29 7.57 -0.49
C ILE A 69 -7.18 7.29 0.72
N LEU A 70 -8.50 7.16 0.53
CA LEU A 70 -9.45 6.89 1.62
C LEU A 70 -9.14 5.54 2.27
N ILE A 71 -8.88 4.49 1.48
CA ILE A 71 -8.46 3.19 2.01
C ILE A 71 -7.13 3.29 2.76
N ALA A 72 -6.14 3.99 2.20
CA ALA A 72 -4.84 4.19 2.84
C ALA A 72 -4.97 4.92 4.19
N VAL A 73 -5.76 6.00 4.24
CA VAL A 73 -6.03 6.75 5.47
C VAL A 73 -6.75 5.88 6.49
N LEU A 74 -7.79 5.15 6.08
CA LEU A 74 -8.53 4.25 6.96
C LEU A 74 -7.61 3.20 7.59
N VAL A 75 -6.75 2.56 6.79
CA VAL A 75 -5.77 1.58 7.29
C VAL A 75 -4.80 2.22 8.28
N VAL A 76 -4.24 3.39 7.95
CA VAL A 76 -3.32 4.10 8.85
C VAL A 76 -4.00 4.43 10.18
N LEU A 77 -5.25 4.91 10.17
CA LEU A 77 -6.00 5.24 11.39
C LEU A 77 -6.30 3.99 12.24
N LEU A 78 -6.78 2.91 11.62
CA LEU A 78 -7.08 1.66 12.32
C LEU A 78 -5.85 1.09 13.03
N PHE A 79 -4.69 1.13 12.37
CA PHE A 79 -3.46 0.66 12.98
C PHE A 79 -2.84 1.66 13.94
N ALA A 80 -2.98 2.97 13.74
CA ALA A 80 -2.57 3.97 14.73
C ALA A 80 -3.26 3.70 16.07
N PHE A 81 -4.57 3.47 16.03
CA PHE A 81 -5.37 3.09 17.18
C PHE A 81 -4.91 1.75 17.78
N SER A 82 -4.80 0.70 16.95
CA SER A 82 -4.40 -0.65 17.40
C SER A 82 -3.01 -0.69 18.06
N LEU A 83 -2.07 0.14 17.57
CA LEU A 83 -0.71 0.24 18.08
C LEU A 83 -0.55 1.23 19.23
N ASN A 84 -1.64 1.85 19.71
CA ASN A 84 -1.67 2.89 20.74
C ASN A 84 -0.74 4.08 20.42
N ILE A 85 -0.70 4.48 19.14
CA ILE A 85 0.03 5.67 18.66
C ILE A 85 -0.82 6.94 18.84
N LEU A 86 -2.15 6.79 18.82
CA LEU A 86 -3.15 7.85 18.89
C LEU A 86 -4.20 7.54 19.95
#